data_AF-A0AAI8MEK1-F1
#
_entry.id   AF-A0AAI8MEK1-F1
#
_cell.length_a   1.000
_cell.length_b   1.000
_cell.length_c   1.000
_cell.angle_alpha   90.00
_cell.angle_beta   90.00
_cell.angle_gamma   90.00
#
_symmetry.space_group_name_H-M   'P 1'
#
loop_
_entity.id
_entity.type
_entity.pdbx_description
1 polymer ?
#
loop_
_entity_poly.entity_id
_entity_poly.type
_entity_poly.pdbx_seq_one_letter_code
_entity_poly.pdbx_strand_id
1 'polypeptide(L)'
;MLSLRDYLDHVAGRDCAFGRLDCAVLMADWLVVCGFDDPMPDRRGTYTTERAYRAAIRSEGGIVASCRHRFARIGLASTAQPSAGDVALVLAPFAIRNGRPLCRPTGAIVGPSGRTALLAWPRGVVMARLPVLAAWSASRG
;
A
#
# COMPACT_ATOMS: atom_id res chain seq x y z
N MET A 1 16.64 -2.63 13.27
CA MET A 1 15.58 -2.85 12.27
C MET A 1 14.31 -2.26 12.84
N LEU A 2 13.64 -1.34 12.15
CA LEU A 2 12.41 -0.71 12.65
C LEU A 2 11.31 -1.78 12.69
N SER A 3 10.57 -1.91 13.79
CA SER A 3 9.45 -2.86 13.84
C SER A 3 8.27 -2.35 13.01
N LEU A 4 7.35 -3.25 12.61
CA LEU A 4 6.11 -2.85 11.94
C LEU A 4 5.30 -1.85 12.79
N ARG A 5 5.26 -2.06 14.11
CA ARG A 5 4.58 -1.16 15.04
C ARG A 5 5.20 0.23 14.98
N ASP A 6 6.51 0.32 15.16
CA ASP A 6 7.23 1.60 15.16
C ASP A 6 7.09 2.34 13.82
N TYR A 7 7.09 1.58 12.71
CA TYR A 7 6.81 2.14 11.38
C TYR A 7 5.42 2.74 11.29
N LEU A 8 4.39 1.97 11.67
CA LEU A 8 3.00 2.42 11.60
C LEU A 8 2.75 3.61 12.53
N ASP A 9 3.33 3.62 13.73
CA ASP A 9 3.24 4.74 14.67
C ASP A 9 3.93 5.99 14.09
N HIS A 10 5.07 5.82 13.43
CA HIS A 10 5.78 6.92 12.76
C HIS A 10 4.96 7.54 11.61
N VAL A 11 4.29 6.73 10.79
CA VAL A 11 3.49 7.24 9.66
C VAL A 11 2.08 7.69 10.04
N ALA A 12 1.55 7.23 11.17
CA ALA A 12 0.20 7.60 11.63
C ALA A 12 0.06 9.10 11.92
N GLY A 13 1.14 9.76 12.36
CA GLY A 13 1.15 11.20 12.66
C GLY A 13 1.41 12.11 11.46
N ARG A 14 1.56 11.56 10.24
CA ARG A 14 1.95 12.33 9.06
C ARG A 14 0.75 12.68 8.17
N ASP A 15 0.82 13.87 7.57
CA ASP A 15 -0.18 14.30 6.59
C ASP A 15 -0.15 13.41 5.35
N CYS A 16 -1.33 12.99 4.93
CA CYS A 16 -1.51 12.33 3.65
C CYS A 16 -1.20 13.31 2.52
N ALA A 17 -0.43 12.89 1.53
CA ALA A 17 -0.21 13.65 0.31
C ALA A 17 0.27 12.72 -0.81
N PHE A 18 -0.31 12.86 -2.01
CA PHE A 18 0.13 12.10 -3.18
C PHE A 18 1.62 12.34 -3.45
N GLY A 19 2.37 11.25 -3.63
CA GLY A 19 3.80 11.25 -3.87
C GLY A 19 4.67 11.43 -2.63
N ARG A 20 4.08 11.63 -1.45
CA ARG A 20 4.80 11.75 -0.16
C ARG A 20 4.34 10.75 0.90
N LEU A 21 3.02 10.60 1.05
CA LEU A 21 2.39 9.60 1.88
C LEU A 21 1.00 9.31 1.29
N ASP A 22 0.97 8.36 0.36
CA ASP A 22 -0.22 7.73 -0.19
C ASP A 22 -0.08 6.20 -0.06
N CYS A 23 -1.08 5.44 -0.53
CA CYS A 23 -1.05 3.99 -0.37
C CYS A 23 0.09 3.30 -1.13
N ALA A 24 0.60 3.87 -2.23
CA ALA A 24 1.73 3.30 -2.96
C ALA A 24 3.04 3.60 -2.24
N VAL A 25 3.23 4.86 -1.81
CA VAL A 25 4.41 5.28 -1.04
C VAL A 25 4.49 4.56 0.30
N LEU A 26 3.36 4.36 0.99
CA LEU A 26 3.29 3.62 2.25
C LEU A 26 3.86 2.20 2.11
N MET A 27 3.45 1.45 1.08
CA MET A 27 3.99 0.11 0.84
C MET A 27 5.46 0.16 0.43
N ALA A 28 5.84 1.08 -0.47
CA ALA A 28 7.20 1.19 -0.96
C ALA A 28 8.20 1.51 0.16
N ASP A 29 7.88 2.47 1.01
CA ASP A 29 8.71 2.87 2.15
C ASP A 29 8.85 1.74 3.15
N TRP A 30 7.77 1.01 3.43
CA TRP A 30 7.83 -0.15 4.31
C TRP A 30 8.75 -1.25 3.75
N LEU A 31 8.69 -1.53 2.45
CA LEU A 31 9.57 -2.52 1.82
C LEU A 31 11.04 -2.10 1.87
N VAL A 32 11.34 -0.82 1.71
CA VAL A 32 12.70 -0.29 1.91
C VAL A 32 13.15 -0.48 3.37
N VAL A 33 12.27 -0.25 4.35
CA VAL A 33 12.55 -0.52 5.77
C VAL A 33 12.81 -2.01 6.03
N CYS A 34 12.12 -2.90 5.31
CA CYS A 34 12.37 -4.35 5.33
C CYS A 34 13.67 -4.76 4.63
N GLY A 35 14.38 -3.82 3.97
CA GLY A 35 15.66 -4.04 3.30
C GLY A 35 15.54 -4.53 1.86
N PHE A 36 14.39 -4.31 1.20
CA PHE A 36 14.25 -4.47 -0.25
C PHE A 36 14.65 -3.19 -0.98
N ASP A 37 14.99 -3.34 -2.26
CA ASP A 37 15.10 -2.19 -3.15
C ASP A 37 13.77 -1.45 -3.25
N ASP A 38 13.82 -0.14 -3.46
CA ASP A 38 12.62 0.67 -3.67
C ASP A 38 11.83 0.14 -4.89
N PRO A 39 10.55 -0.22 -4.77
CA PRO A 39 9.74 -0.69 -5.90
C PRO A 39 9.30 0.44 -6.85
N MET A 40 9.47 1.71 -6.47
CA MET A 40 8.99 2.86 -7.25
C MET A 40 9.99 4.03 -7.38
N PRO A 41 11.29 3.79 -7.64
CA PRO A 41 12.31 4.83 -7.68
C PRO A 41 12.04 5.84 -8.80
N ASP A 42 11.52 5.35 -9.93
CA ASP A 42 11.13 6.14 -11.11
C ASP A 42 9.87 7.00 -10.89
N ARG A 43 9.14 6.79 -9.79
CA ARG A 43 7.91 7.52 -9.48
C ARG A 43 8.08 8.53 -8.34
N ARG A 44 9.13 8.42 -7.54
CA ARG A 44 9.43 9.33 -6.43
C ARG A 44 9.47 10.78 -6.94
N GLY A 45 8.65 11.66 -6.35
CA GLY A 45 8.58 13.07 -6.73
C GLY A 45 7.94 13.39 -8.09
N THR A 46 7.49 12.39 -8.86
CA THR A 46 6.92 12.62 -10.21
C THR A 46 5.45 13.01 -10.21
N TYR A 47 4.75 12.84 -9.09
CA TYR A 47 3.34 13.20 -8.96
C TYR A 47 3.06 13.78 -7.57
N THR A 48 2.19 14.78 -7.52
CA THR A 48 1.76 15.45 -6.28
C THR A 48 0.24 15.59 -6.16
N THR A 49 -0.51 15.07 -7.14
CA THR A 49 -1.97 15.17 -7.21
C THR A 49 -2.60 13.81 -7.46
N GLU A 50 -3.87 13.64 -7.05
CA GLU A 50 -4.63 12.41 -7.30
C GLU A 50 -4.72 12.10 -8.80
N ARG A 51 -4.92 13.12 -9.63
CA ARG A 51 -5.02 12.98 -11.09
C ARG A 51 -3.72 12.40 -11.68
N ALA A 52 -2.57 12.93 -11.25
CA ALA A 52 -1.27 12.46 -11.70
C ALA A 52 -0.98 11.04 -11.20
N TYR A 53 -1.28 10.75 -9.92
CA TYR A 53 -1.21 9.39 -9.37
C TYR A 53 -2.04 8.39 -10.20
N ARG A 54 -3.30 8.72 -10.49
CA ARG A 54 -4.18 7.88 -11.30
C ARG A 54 -3.69 7.72 -12.74
N ALA A 55 -3.04 8.72 -13.32
CA ALA A 55 -2.43 8.61 -14.64
C ALA A 55 -1.24 7.64 -14.61
N ALA A 56 -0.36 7.74 -13.61
CA ALA A 56 0.78 6.84 -13.42
C ALA A 56 0.35 5.38 -13.21
N ILE A 57 -0.65 5.16 -12.36
CA ILE A 57 -1.18 3.81 -12.13
C ILE A 57 -1.87 3.25 -13.38
N ARG A 58 -2.58 4.08 -14.15
CA ARG A 58 -3.21 3.64 -15.42
C ARG A 58 -2.19 3.27 -16.48
N SER A 59 -1.09 4.00 -16.61
CA SER A 59 -0.04 3.66 -17.59
C SER A 59 0.68 2.35 -17.24
N GLU A 60 0.55 1.87 -16.00
CA GLU A 60 1.04 0.58 -15.53
C GLU A 60 -0.01 -0.54 -15.60
N GLY A 61 -1.16 -0.31 -16.24
CA GLY A 61 -2.24 -1.29 -16.36
C GLY A 61 -3.13 -1.40 -15.11
N GLY A 62 -3.05 -0.43 -14.20
CA GLY A 62 -3.78 -0.41 -12.93
C GLY A 62 -2.94 -0.90 -11.75
N ILE A 63 -3.41 -0.63 -10.52
CA ILE A 63 -2.61 -0.83 -9.30
C ILE A 63 -2.23 -2.30 -9.07
N VAL A 64 -3.10 -3.24 -9.46
CA VAL A 64 -2.82 -4.69 -9.34
C VAL A 64 -1.67 -5.10 -10.25
N ALA A 65 -1.69 -4.68 -11.52
CA ALA A 65 -0.62 -4.97 -12.47
C ALA A 65 0.69 -4.28 -12.08
N SER A 66 0.59 -3.01 -11.66
CA SER A 66 1.69 -2.22 -11.12
C SER A 66 2.40 -2.93 -9.95
N CYS A 67 1.67 -3.30 -8.90
CA CYS A 67 2.25 -4.00 -7.75
C CYS A 67 2.86 -5.35 -8.15
N ARG A 68 2.17 -6.16 -8.97
CA ARG A 68 2.72 -7.45 -9.45
C ARG A 68 4.06 -7.26 -10.15
N HIS A 69 4.14 -6.34 -11.11
CA HIS A 69 5.35 -6.09 -11.87
C HIS A 69 6.48 -5.52 -11.00
N ARG A 70 6.17 -4.48 -10.21
CA ARG A 70 7.16 -3.79 -9.38
C ARG A 70 7.70 -4.65 -8.25
N PHE A 71 6.84 -5.41 -7.56
CA PHE A 71 7.26 -6.29 -6.48
C PHE A 71 8.04 -7.50 -6.99
N ALA A 72 7.68 -8.08 -8.14
CA ALA A 72 8.49 -9.14 -8.76
C ALA A 72 9.92 -8.69 -9.09
N ARG A 73 10.09 -7.43 -9.53
CA ARG A 73 11.43 -6.86 -9.84
C ARG A 73 12.36 -6.74 -8.65
N ILE A 74 11.81 -6.62 -7.44
CA ILE A 74 12.58 -6.53 -6.18
C ILE A 74 12.58 -7.86 -5.41
N GLY A 75 12.16 -8.96 -6.06
CA GLY A 75 12.23 -10.31 -5.51
C GLY A 75 11.10 -10.68 -4.54
N LEU A 76 10.02 -9.90 -4.45
CA LEU A 76 8.87 -10.22 -3.60
C LEU A 76 8.04 -11.37 -4.19
N ALA A 77 7.77 -12.39 -3.39
CA ALA A 77 6.90 -13.51 -3.76
C ALA A 77 5.44 -13.23 -3.36
N SER A 78 4.49 -13.57 -4.25
CA SER A 78 3.07 -13.56 -3.90
C SER A 78 2.77 -14.64 -2.87
N THR A 79 1.90 -14.34 -1.90
CA THR A 79 1.46 -15.30 -0.88
C THR A 79 -0.06 -15.36 -0.79
N ALA A 80 -0.60 -16.56 -0.55
CA ALA A 80 -2.01 -16.79 -0.25
C ALA A 80 -2.30 -16.73 1.27
N GLN A 81 -1.27 -16.76 2.10
CA GLN A 81 -1.36 -16.75 3.56
C GLN A 81 -0.51 -15.59 4.09
N PRO A 82 -0.98 -14.34 3.94
CA PRO A 82 -0.21 -13.18 4.39
C PRO A 82 -0.12 -13.13 5.92
N SER A 83 1.04 -12.72 6.39
CA SER A 83 1.41 -12.53 7.78
C SER A 83 1.61 -11.05 8.10
N ALA A 84 1.69 -10.70 9.39
CA ALA A 84 1.92 -9.32 9.78
C ALA A 84 3.29 -8.84 9.26
N GLY A 85 3.31 -7.71 8.55
CA GLY A 85 4.47 -7.15 7.87
C GLY A 85 4.43 -7.35 6.35
N ASP A 86 3.60 -8.24 5.84
CA ASP A 86 3.45 -8.40 4.39
C ASP A 86 2.73 -7.19 3.77
N VAL A 87 2.92 -6.98 2.47
CA VAL A 87 2.17 -5.94 1.73
C VAL A 87 1.00 -6.57 1.00
N ALA A 88 -0.09 -5.83 0.88
CA ALA A 88 -1.32 -6.31 0.28
C ALA A 88 -2.05 -5.24 -0.53
N LEU A 89 -2.83 -5.69 -1.50
CA LEU A 89 -3.91 -4.90 -2.09
C LEU A 89 -5.22 -5.37 -1.45
N VAL A 90 -5.96 -4.43 -0.89
CA VAL A 90 -7.26 -4.66 -0.27
C VAL A 90 -8.38 -3.92 -0.99
N LEU A 91 -9.60 -4.41 -0.86
CA LEU A 91 -10.79 -3.72 -1.36
C LEU A 91 -11.30 -2.72 -0.32
N ALA A 92 -10.88 -1.46 -0.45
CA ALA A 92 -11.22 -0.40 0.51
C ALA A 92 -12.35 0.52 -0.03
N PRO A 93 -13.30 0.92 0.83
CA PRO A 93 -14.32 1.90 0.46
C PRO A 93 -13.69 3.29 0.27
N PHE A 94 -14.12 4.01 -0.76
CA PHE A 94 -13.65 5.38 -1.03
C PHE A 94 -14.77 6.41 -1.19
N ALA A 95 -16.00 5.96 -1.43
CA ALA A 95 -17.18 6.82 -1.55
C ALA A 95 -18.45 6.03 -1.22
N ILE A 96 -19.56 6.74 -1.01
CA ILE A 96 -20.90 6.15 -0.91
C ILE A 96 -21.72 6.67 -2.09
N ARG A 97 -22.40 5.77 -2.81
CA ARG A 97 -23.33 6.11 -3.88
C ARG A 97 -24.62 5.33 -3.70
N ASN A 98 -25.75 6.03 -3.61
CA ASN A 98 -27.08 5.44 -3.38
C ASN A 98 -27.11 4.47 -2.18
N GLY A 99 -26.50 4.87 -1.06
CA GLY A 99 -26.42 4.04 0.15
C GLY A 99 -25.47 2.84 0.08
N ARG A 100 -24.76 2.64 -1.04
CA ARG A 100 -23.81 1.52 -1.21
C ARG A 100 -22.37 2.04 -1.23
N PRO A 101 -21.43 1.36 -0.54
CA PRO A 101 -20.03 1.72 -0.59
C PRO A 101 -19.46 1.39 -1.98
N LEU A 102 -18.79 2.37 -2.59
CA LEU A 102 -17.94 2.15 -3.74
C LEU A 102 -16.55 1.81 -3.23
N CYS A 103 -16.04 0.65 -3.64
CA CYS A 103 -14.74 0.16 -3.23
C CYS A 103 -13.75 0.16 -4.39
N ARG A 104 -12.46 0.25 -4.06
CA ARG A 104 -11.35 0.15 -5.02
C ARG A 104 -10.18 -0.61 -4.43
N PRO A 105 -9.35 -1.28 -5.26
CA PRO A 105 -8.07 -1.81 -4.82
C PRO A 105 -7.20 -0.69 -4.24
N THR A 106 -6.68 -0.89 -3.04
CA THR A 106 -5.88 0.09 -2.29
C THR A 106 -4.70 -0.63 -1.64
N GLY A 107 -3.51 -0.01 -1.70
CA GLY A 107 -2.29 -0.51 -1.06
C GLY A 107 -2.40 -0.51 0.46
N ALA A 108 -1.91 -1.57 1.08
CA ALA A 108 -1.93 -1.77 2.53
C ALA A 108 -0.74 -2.60 3.00
N ILE A 109 -0.45 -2.50 4.29
CA ILE A 109 0.47 -3.39 5.01
C ILE A 109 -0.37 -4.28 5.92
N VAL A 110 -0.11 -5.58 5.92
CA VAL A 110 -0.81 -6.54 6.75
C VAL A 110 -0.36 -6.34 8.19
N GLY A 111 -1.31 -6.04 9.05
CA GLY A 111 -1.12 -5.87 10.48
C GLY A 111 -1.45 -7.14 11.27
N PRO A 112 -1.31 -7.11 12.59
CA PRO A 112 -1.66 -8.22 13.45
C PRO A 112 -3.17 -8.50 13.43
N SER A 113 -3.56 -9.72 13.82
CA SER A 113 -4.96 -10.13 14.01
C SER A 113 -5.84 -9.97 12.77
N GLY A 114 -5.28 -10.12 11.57
CA GLY A 114 -6.02 -10.04 10.30
C GLY A 114 -6.59 -8.66 10.00
N ARG A 115 -5.94 -7.60 10.49
CA ARG A 115 -6.20 -6.21 10.09
C ARG A 115 -5.15 -5.78 9.08
N THR A 116 -5.46 -4.78 8.28
CA THR A 116 -4.55 -4.17 7.31
C THR A 116 -4.46 -2.68 7.57
N ALA A 117 -3.24 -2.15 7.62
CA ALA A 117 -2.93 -0.74 7.70
C ALA A 117 -2.92 -0.14 6.30
N LEU A 118 -3.76 0.86 6.06
CA LEU A 118 -3.88 1.54 4.77
C LEU A 118 -4.12 3.03 5.00
N LEU A 119 -3.86 3.82 3.96
CA LEU A 119 -4.11 5.24 3.99
C LEU A 119 -5.57 5.55 3.67
N ALA A 120 -6.29 6.16 4.62
CA ALA A 120 -7.67 6.60 4.48
C ALA A 120 -7.73 8.12 4.46
N TRP A 121 -7.75 8.73 3.27
CA TRP A 121 -7.82 10.18 3.14
C TRP A 121 -9.11 10.77 3.74
N PRO A 122 -9.07 11.89 4.49
CA PRO A 122 -7.89 12.64 4.96
C PRO A 122 -7.39 12.22 6.35
N ARG A 123 -7.86 11.08 6.88
CA ARG A 123 -7.65 10.62 8.27
C ARG A 123 -6.26 10.06 8.58
N GLY A 124 -5.38 9.88 7.60
CA GLY A 124 -4.08 9.24 7.84
C GLY A 124 -4.14 7.72 7.66
N VAL A 125 -3.19 7.04 8.30
CA VAL A 125 -3.12 5.57 8.30
C VAL A 125 -4.13 5.02 9.29
N VAL A 126 -4.98 4.11 8.84
CA VAL A 126 -5.99 3.42 9.66
C VAL A 126 -5.80 1.92 9.57
N MET A 127 -6.21 1.20 10.62
CA MET A 127 -6.29 -0.26 10.59
C MET A 127 -7.74 -0.72 10.43
N ALA A 128 -8.00 -1.52 9.41
CA ALA A 128 -9.30 -2.13 9.17
C ALA A 128 -9.16 -3.58 8.75
N ARG A 129 -10.20 -4.40 8.96
CA ARG A 129 -10.29 -5.74 8.36
C ARG A 129 -10.99 -5.60 7.02
N LEU A 130 -10.24 -5.81 5.93
CA LEU A 130 -10.72 -5.64 4.56
C LEU A 130 -10.42 -6.90 3.73
N PRO A 131 -11.21 -7.19 2.69
CA PRO A 131 -10.92 -8.28 1.77
C PRO A 131 -9.56 -8.05 1.07
N VAL A 132 -8.67 -9.04 1.16
CA VAL A 132 -7.38 -9.05 0.47
C VAL A 132 -7.58 -9.55 -0.96
N LEU A 133 -7.12 -8.78 -1.93
CA LEU A 133 -7.17 -9.11 -3.36
C LEU A 133 -5.88 -9.79 -3.83
N ALA A 134 -4.75 -9.38 -3.27
CA ALA A 134 -3.42 -9.94 -3.50
C ALA A 134 -2.49 -9.56 -2.34
N ALA A 135 -1.51 -10.40 -2.03
CA ALA A 135 -0.52 -10.11 -1.02
C ALA A 135 0.86 -10.67 -1.42
N TRP A 136 1.91 -10.06 -0.87
CA TRP A 136 3.29 -10.43 -1.11
C TRP A 136 4.08 -10.48 0.20
N SER A 137 4.91 -11.51 0.33
CA SER A 137 5.72 -11.71 1.53
C SER A 137 6.82 -10.66 1.60
N ALA A 138 6.83 -9.89 2.69
CA ALA A 138 7.95 -9.02 3.04
C ALA A 138 8.91 -9.71 4.04
N SER A 139 8.60 -10.93 4.48
CA SER A 139 9.54 -11.75 5.23
C SER A 139 10.63 -12.28 4.29
N ARG A 140 11.89 -12.07 4.67
CA ARG A 140 13.01 -12.78 4.04
C ARG A 140 12.95 -14.22 4.56
N GLY A 141 12.74 -15.17 3.65
CA GLY A 141 12.95 -16.58 3.93
C GLY A 141 14.40 -16.88 4.28
#